data_AF-A0A9E5NZF2-F1
#
_entry.id   AF-A0A9E5NZF2-F1
#
_cell.length_a   1.000
_cell.length_b   1.000
_cell.length_c   1.000
_cell.angle_alpha   90.00
_cell.angle_beta   90.00
_cell.angle_gamma   90.00
#
_symmetry.space_group_name_H-M   'P 1'
#
loop_
_entity.id
_entity.type
_entity.pdbx_description
1 polymer ?
#
loop_
_entity_poly.entity_id
_entity_poly.type
_entity_poly.pdbx_seq_one_letter_code
_entity_poly.pdbx_strand_id
1 'polypeptide(L)'
;MNTAIPPEHERPEADLPFPVADYRFDQKNEMFKRSVWDEKMQAYGQRFYREVKFQQKVGYRKLDYAFRNAAWNLEWGFGLGNSRSNSGLYSWDGVPAKVQHFVEAGDRVKNSPEEMSHTIKKVAKFLGADLVGICRLHPNWVYSHEFNLVTGEHYPIEVT
;
A
#
# COMPACT_ATOMS: atom_id res chain seq x y z
N MET A 1 -37.07 -15.80 7.74
CA MET A 1 -36.03 -16.79 8.07
C MET A 1 -34.71 -16.04 8.11
N ASN A 2 -34.23 -15.73 9.32
CA ASN A 2 -32.95 -15.07 9.54
C ASN A 2 -31.83 -16.05 9.19
N THR A 3 -31.15 -15.86 8.06
CA THR A 3 -29.86 -16.50 7.81
C THR A 3 -28.81 -15.69 8.54
N ALA A 4 -28.58 -16.07 9.79
CA ALA A 4 -27.44 -15.58 10.56
C ALA A 4 -26.16 -15.87 9.79
N ILE A 5 -25.38 -14.83 9.55
CA ILE A 5 -24.00 -14.93 9.06
C ILE A 5 -23.24 -15.76 10.10
N PRO A 6 -22.56 -16.86 9.72
CA PRO A 6 -21.84 -17.67 10.70
C PRO A 6 -20.76 -16.82 11.38
N PRO A 7 -20.49 -17.04 12.68
CA PRO A 7 -19.51 -16.27 13.41
C PRO A 7 -18.15 -16.39 12.72
N GLU A 8 -17.45 -15.25 12.63
CA GLU A 8 -16.08 -15.17 12.15
C GLU A 8 -15.26 -16.29 12.78
N HIS A 9 -14.66 -17.15 11.95
CA HIS A 9 -13.62 -18.05 12.43
C HIS A 9 -12.46 -17.16 12.87
N GLU A 10 -12.43 -16.67 14.10
CA GLU A 10 -11.22 -16.14 14.72
C GLU A 10 -10.17 -17.24 14.62
N ARG A 11 -9.13 -17.02 13.81
CA ARG A 11 -7.91 -17.82 14.00
C ARG A 11 -7.33 -17.32 15.31
N PRO A 12 -7.12 -18.19 16.31
CA PRO A 12 -6.44 -17.76 17.51
C PRO A 12 -5.08 -17.18 17.10
N GLU A 13 -4.70 -16.07 17.72
CA GLU A 13 -3.40 -15.38 17.58
C GLU A 13 -2.20 -16.35 17.65
N ALA A 14 -2.42 -17.52 18.27
CA ALA A 14 -1.52 -18.66 18.43
C ALA A 14 -0.96 -19.30 17.13
N ASP A 15 -1.51 -19.00 15.95
CA ASP A 15 -1.06 -19.59 14.67
C ASP A 15 -0.16 -18.66 13.82
N LEU A 16 0.16 -17.46 14.30
CA LEU A 16 1.06 -16.56 13.58
C LEU A 16 2.54 -16.96 13.82
N PRO A 17 3.37 -17.02 12.76
CA PRO A 17 4.76 -17.45 12.89
C PRO A 17 5.66 -16.43 13.59
N PHE A 18 5.12 -15.27 13.98
CA PHE A 18 5.82 -14.18 14.65
C PHE A 18 4.85 -13.43 15.58
N PRO A 19 5.37 -12.78 16.65
CA PRO A 19 4.55 -11.97 17.54
C PRO A 19 3.96 -10.77 16.79
N VAL A 20 2.68 -10.49 17.05
CA VAL A 20 1.99 -9.31 16.53
C VAL A 20 1.73 -8.34 17.67
N ALA A 21 1.89 -7.04 17.40
CA ALA A 21 1.57 -6.01 18.37
C ALA A 21 0.06 -5.97 18.63
N ASP A 22 -0.32 -5.64 19.86
CA ASP A 22 -1.70 -5.42 20.30
C ASP A 22 -2.23 -4.03 19.91
N TYR A 23 -1.43 -3.22 19.21
CA TYR A 23 -1.78 -1.88 18.75
C TYR A 23 -1.50 -1.69 17.25
N ARG A 24 -2.23 -0.75 16.66
CA ARG A 24 -2.01 -0.27 15.29
C ARG A 24 -0.95 0.82 15.27
N PHE A 25 0.09 0.65 14.45
CA PHE A 25 1.18 1.63 14.34
C PHE A 25 0.70 2.93 13.68
N ASP A 26 1.09 4.09 14.21
CA ASP A 26 0.80 5.39 13.58
C ASP A 26 1.81 5.66 12.46
N GLN A 27 1.32 5.78 11.22
CA GLN A 27 2.16 5.99 10.04
C GLN A 27 3.00 7.26 10.13
N LYS A 28 2.62 8.28 10.91
CA LYS A 28 3.46 9.47 11.10
C LYS A 28 4.85 9.15 11.69
N ASN A 29 4.98 8.02 12.38
CA ASN A 29 6.18 7.61 13.10
C ASN A 29 7.12 6.69 12.30
N GLU A 30 6.75 6.27 11.09
CA GLU A 30 7.67 5.53 10.23
C GLU A 30 8.81 6.43 9.73
N MET A 31 9.95 5.85 9.38
CA MET A 31 11.21 6.60 9.22
C MET A 31 11.17 7.69 8.15
N PHE A 32 10.43 7.51 7.06
CA PHE A 32 10.35 8.45 5.95
C PHE A 32 9.54 9.69 6.33
N LYS A 33 8.32 9.50 6.87
CA LYS A 33 7.42 10.56 7.34
C LYS A 33 7.90 11.23 8.61
N ARG A 34 8.53 10.48 9.52
CA ARG A 34 9.05 11.04 10.78
C ARG A 34 10.09 12.12 10.55
N SER A 35 10.90 11.99 9.49
CA SER A 35 11.90 12.98 9.11
C SER A 35 11.33 14.36 8.76
N VAL A 36 10.02 14.46 8.51
CA VAL A 36 9.35 15.72 8.14
C VAL A 36 9.01 16.58 9.35
N TRP A 37 8.76 15.99 10.52
CA TRP A 37 8.29 16.71 11.70
C TRP A 37 9.19 16.54 12.94
N ASP A 38 9.92 15.43 13.06
CA ASP A 38 10.83 15.21 14.19
C ASP A 38 12.19 15.84 13.90
N GLU A 39 12.53 16.92 14.62
CA GLU A 39 13.78 17.66 14.48
C GLU A 39 15.02 16.75 14.56
N LYS A 40 14.97 15.69 15.38
CA LYS A 40 16.09 14.75 15.52
C LYS A 40 16.32 13.91 14.25
N MET A 41 15.29 13.78 13.42
CA MET A 41 15.31 12.98 12.20
C MET A 41 15.52 13.80 10.93
N GLN A 42 15.32 15.13 10.99
CA GLN A 42 15.39 16.01 9.82
C GLN A 42 16.72 15.89 9.07
N ALA A 43 17.86 15.88 9.79
CA ALA A 43 19.19 15.77 9.15
C ALA A 43 19.34 14.49 8.30
N TYR A 44 18.78 13.38 8.75
CA TYR A 44 18.80 12.12 8.01
C TYR A 44 17.90 12.17 6.77
N GLY A 45 16.71 12.77 6.90
CA GLY A 45 15.82 13.02 5.76
C GLY A 45 16.49 13.90 4.70
N GLN A 46 17.15 14.99 5.11
CA GLN A 46 17.88 15.87 4.20
C GLN A 46 18.97 15.12 3.43
N ARG A 47 19.75 14.30 4.12
CA ARG A 47 20.78 13.46 3.51
C ARG A 47 20.19 12.46 2.51
N PHE A 48 19.08 11.81 2.85
CA PHE A 48 18.46 10.79 1.99
C PHE A 48 17.80 11.40 0.74
N TYR A 49 17.05 12.50 0.91
CA TYR A 49 16.23 13.05 -0.17
C TYR A 49 16.92 14.11 -1.03
N ARG A 50 17.92 14.84 -0.51
CA ARG A 50 18.54 15.98 -1.23
C ARG A 50 19.98 15.74 -1.67
N GLU A 51 20.72 14.87 -0.99
CA GLU A 51 22.14 14.69 -1.29
C GLU A 51 22.33 13.88 -2.57
N VAL A 52 22.86 14.52 -3.61
CA VAL A 52 23.27 13.85 -4.87
C VAL A 52 24.78 13.96 -5.01
N LYS A 53 25.46 12.82 -5.04
CA LYS A 53 26.92 12.73 -5.15
C LYS A 53 27.29 11.91 -6.37
N PHE A 54 27.46 12.58 -7.51
CA PHE A 54 27.94 11.93 -8.72
C PHE A 54 29.38 11.45 -8.53
N GLN A 55 29.67 10.24 -9.01
CA GLN A 55 31.01 9.66 -9.02
C GLN A 55 31.28 8.99 -10.37
N GLN A 56 32.56 8.84 -10.72
CA GLN A 56 32.99 8.05 -11.87
C GLN A 56 33.02 6.55 -11.54
N LYS A 57 31.93 6.05 -10.94
CA LYS A 57 31.75 4.66 -10.51
C LYS A 57 30.34 4.19 -10.84
N VAL A 58 30.22 2.96 -11.34
CA VAL A 58 28.92 2.32 -11.61
C VAL A 58 28.00 2.42 -10.38
N GLY A 59 26.76 2.83 -10.61
CA GLY A 59 25.75 3.08 -9.58
C GLY A 59 25.68 4.53 -9.10
N TYR A 60 26.68 5.35 -9.42
CA TYR A 60 26.78 6.75 -8.97
C TYR A 60 27.00 7.74 -10.12
N ARG A 61 27.03 7.28 -11.38
CA ARG A 61 27.18 8.19 -12.53
C ARG A 61 25.86 8.89 -12.80
N LYS A 62 25.92 10.00 -13.55
CA LYS A 62 24.72 10.72 -14.00
C LYS A 62 23.73 9.82 -14.74
N LEU A 63 24.22 8.88 -15.56
CA LEU A 63 23.38 7.92 -16.27
C LEU A 63 22.65 6.97 -15.31
N ASP A 64 23.31 6.53 -14.24
CA ASP A 64 22.71 5.63 -13.24
C ASP A 64 21.59 6.35 -12.46
N TYR A 65 21.82 7.61 -12.08
CA TYR A 65 20.78 8.46 -11.49
C TYR A 65 19.62 8.74 -12.45
N ALA A 66 19.91 8.98 -13.74
CA ALA A 66 18.87 9.19 -14.74
C ALA A 66 18.00 7.95 -14.91
N PHE A 67 18.62 6.77 -15.00
CA PHE A 67 17.91 5.49 -15.07
C PHE A 67 17.05 5.24 -13.84
N ARG A 68 17.60 5.43 -12.63
CA ARG A 68 16.84 5.34 -11.37
C ARG A 68 15.63 6.27 -11.41
N ASN A 69 15.81 7.53 -11.76
CA ASN A 69 14.72 8.51 -11.77
C ASN A 69 13.65 8.18 -12.83
N ALA A 70 14.06 7.66 -13.99
CA ALA A 70 13.12 7.19 -15.01
C ALA A 70 12.24 6.03 -14.48
N ALA A 71 12.79 5.14 -13.66
CA ALA A 71 12.03 4.05 -13.05
C ALA A 71 10.94 4.52 -12.08
N TRP A 72 11.05 5.75 -11.53
CA TRP A 72 10.03 6.34 -10.65
C TRP A 72 8.94 7.11 -11.40
N ASN A 73 8.94 7.13 -12.73
CA ASN A 73 8.04 7.97 -13.52
C ASN A 73 6.56 7.73 -13.22
N LEU A 74 6.13 6.47 -13.13
CA LEU A 74 4.72 6.14 -12.86
C LEU A 74 4.29 6.59 -11.46
N GLU A 75 5.13 6.34 -10.46
CA GLU A 75 4.83 6.69 -9.08
C GLU A 75 4.80 8.22 -8.87
N TRP A 76 5.83 8.94 -9.33
CA TRP A 76 5.88 10.40 -9.14
C TRP A 76 4.94 11.16 -10.07
N GLY A 77 4.59 10.60 -11.23
CA GLY A 77 3.66 11.21 -12.16
C GLY A 77 2.19 10.98 -11.80
N PHE A 78 1.87 9.81 -11.23
CA PHE A 78 0.47 9.37 -11.12
C PHE A 78 0.12 8.63 -9.83
N GLY A 79 1.06 7.95 -9.18
CA GLY A 79 0.80 7.12 -8.00
C GLY A 79 0.72 7.92 -6.70
N LEU A 80 1.85 8.47 -6.27
CA LEU A 80 2.04 9.17 -4.99
C LEU A 80 1.61 8.35 -3.76
N GLY A 81 1.62 7.01 -3.84
CA GLY A 81 1.23 6.12 -2.76
C GLY A 81 2.15 6.20 -1.54
N ASN A 82 3.40 6.61 -1.74
CA ASN A 82 4.34 6.86 -0.64
C ASN A 82 4.03 8.18 0.11
N SER A 83 3.28 9.08 -0.52
CA SER A 83 2.97 10.41 0.04
C SER A 83 1.62 10.45 0.74
N ARG A 84 0.61 9.79 0.16
CA ARG A 84 -0.77 9.77 0.66
C ARG A 84 -1.54 8.55 0.13
N SER A 85 -2.62 8.18 0.80
CA SER A 85 -3.56 7.15 0.38
C SER A 85 -4.69 7.72 -0.47
N ASN A 86 -5.56 6.83 -0.96
CA ASN A 86 -6.77 7.14 -1.73
C ASN A 86 -6.59 8.23 -2.80
N SER A 87 -5.53 8.14 -3.60
CA SER A 87 -5.23 9.14 -4.61
C SER A 87 -4.49 8.55 -5.80
N GLY A 88 -4.63 9.17 -6.97
CA GLY A 88 -3.89 8.75 -8.15
C GLY A 88 -4.17 7.29 -8.52
N LEU A 89 -3.11 6.52 -8.75
CA LEU A 89 -3.20 5.07 -9.02
C LEU A 89 -3.61 4.23 -7.80
N TYR A 90 -3.64 4.82 -6.59
CA TYR A 90 -4.03 4.17 -5.33
C TYR A 90 -5.42 4.60 -4.85
N SER A 91 -6.23 5.21 -5.72
CA SER A 91 -7.62 5.57 -5.38
C SER A 91 -8.45 4.32 -5.08
N TRP A 92 -9.29 4.40 -4.04
CA TRP A 92 -10.14 3.30 -3.60
C TRP A 92 -11.38 3.15 -4.49
N ASP A 93 -11.89 4.27 -5.01
CA ASP A 93 -13.03 4.32 -5.92
C ASP A 93 -12.62 4.17 -7.39
N GLY A 94 -11.47 3.52 -7.64
CA GLY A 94 -10.69 3.53 -8.89
C GLY A 94 -11.32 2.87 -10.10
N VAL A 95 -12.64 2.93 -10.26
CA VAL A 95 -13.37 2.53 -11.48
C VAL A 95 -13.57 3.78 -12.34
N PRO A 96 -12.84 3.93 -13.47
CA PRO A 96 -13.08 5.05 -14.37
C PRO A 96 -14.50 5.03 -14.93
N ALA A 97 -15.10 6.21 -15.12
CA ALA A 97 -16.45 6.35 -15.70
C ALA A 97 -16.64 5.58 -17.02
N LYS A 98 -15.58 5.46 -17.83
CA LYS A 98 -15.57 4.69 -19.08
C LYS A 98 -15.90 3.20 -18.88
N VAL A 99 -15.54 2.62 -17.73
CA VAL A 99 -15.74 1.20 -17.42
C VAL A 99 -16.73 0.94 -16.30
N GLN A 100 -17.26 2.00 -15.67
CA GLN A 100 -18.24 1.92 -14.58
C GLN A 100 -19.43 1.00 -14.93
N HIS A 101 -19.96 1.13 -16.14
CA HIS A 101 -21.09 0.32 -16.61
C HIS A 101 -20.78 -1.19 -16.64
N PHE A 102 -19.53 -1.62 -16.80
CA PHE A 102 -19.15 -3.03 -16.72
C PHE A 102 -19.14 -3.57 -15.29
N VAL A 103 -18.97 -2.69 -14.30
CA VAL A 103 -18.99 -3.07 -12.87
C VAL A 103 -20.41 -3.07 -12.33
N GLU A 104 -21.23 -2.10 -12.75
CA GLU A 104 -22.62 -1.95 -12.31
C GLU A 104 -23.59 -2.89 -13.04
N ALA A 105 -23.26 -3.32 -14.26
CA ALA A 105 -24.11 -4.23 -15.01
C ALA A 105 -24.00 -5.67 -14.49
N GLY A 106 -25.14 -6.26 -14.20
CA GLY A 106 -25.27 -7.67 -13.83
C GLY A 106 -25.13 -7.93 -12.33
N ASP A 107 -25.20 -9.21 -11.98
CA ASP A 107 -25.07 -9.66 -10.60
C ASP A 107 -23.61 -9.71 -10.15
N ARG A 108 -23.38 -9.57 -8.84
CA ARG A 108 -22.08 -9.88 -8.22
C ARG A 108 -21.67 -11.32 -8.54
N VAL A 109 -20.36 -11.54 -8.70
CA VAL A 109 -19.78 -12.86 -8.89
C VAL A 109 -20.15 -13.77 -7.71
N LYS A 110 -20.70 -14.96 -8.01
CA LYS A 110 -21.21 -15.94 -7.01
C LYS A 110 -20.34 -17.20 -6.87
N ASN A 111 -19.13 -17.18 -7.43
CA ASN A 111 -18.17 -18.28 -7.34
C ASN A 111 -17.72 -18.55 -5.90
N SER A 112 -17.25 -19.78 -5.64
CA SER A 112 -16.75 -20.15 -4.31
C SER A 112 -15.42 -19.42 -3.98
N PRO A 113 -15.06 -19.27 -2.70
CA PRO A 113 -13.77 -18.72 -2.30
C PRO A 113 -12.56 -19.42 -2.95
N GLU A 114 -12.65 -20.73 -3.17
CA GLU A 114 -11.61 -21.54 -3.81
C GLU A 114 -11.45 -21.15 -5.29
N GLU A 115 -12.55 -21.10 -6.04
CA GLU A 115 -12.56 -20.70 -7.45
C GLU A 115 -12.06 -19.27 -7.63
N MET A 116 -12.50 -18.35 -6.76
CA MET A 116 -12.06 -16.97 -6.76
C MET A 116 -10.57 -16.85 -6.43
N SER A 117 -10.07 -17.66 -5.48
CA SER A 117 -8.65 -17.70 -5.13
C SER A 117 -7.78 -18.16 -6.30
N HIS A 118 -8.21 -19.17 -7.04
CA HIS A 118 -7.50 -19.62 -8.25
C HIS A 118 -7.49 -18.53 -9.32
N THR A 119 -8.64 -17.89 -9.55
CA THR A 119 -8.81 -16.84 -10.56
C THR A 119 -7.93 -15.64 -10.27
N ILE A 120 -8.00 -15.09 -9.05
CA ILE A 120 -7.26 -13.86 -8.70
C ILE A 120 -5.75 -14.10 -8.70
N LYS A 121 -5.27 -15.28 -8.29
CA LYS A 121 -3.84 -15.65 -8.37
C LYS A 121 -3.35 -15.72 -9.81
N LYS A 122 -4.17 -16.24 -10.74
CA LYS A 122 -3.83 -16.26 -12.16
C LYS A 122 -3.76 -14.86 -12.74
N VAL A 123 -4.75 -14.01 -12.42
CA VAL A 123 -4.77 -12.60 -12.83
C VAL A 123 -3.55 -11.84 -12.30
N ALA A 124 -3.21 -12.01 -11.01
CA ALA A 124 -2.04 -11.36 -10.41
C ALA A 124 -0.73 -11.69 -11.14
N LYS A 125 -0.52 -12.97 -11.48
CA LYS A 125 0.66 -13.39 -12.26
C LYS A 125 0.66 -12.81 -13.68
N PHE A 126 -0.51 -12.79 -14.33
CA PHE A 126 -0.64 -12.18 -15.66
C PHE A 126 -0.30 -10.69 -15.63
N LEU A 127 -0.63 -9.98 -14.55
CA LEU A 127 -0.30 -8.56 -14.34
C LEU A 127 1.15 -8.32 -13.87
N GLY A 128 1.99 -9.36 -13.82
CA GLY A 128 3.43 -9.24 -13.59
C GLY A 128 3.93 -9.61 -12.19
N ALA A 129 3.08 -10.14 -11.30
CA ALA A 129 3.54 -10.63 -10.00
C ALA A 129 4.28 -11.97 -10.13
N ASP A 130 5.54 -12.04 -9.65
CA ASP A 130 6.30 -13.30 -9.58
C ASP A 130 5.71 -14.27 -8.54
N LEU A 131 5.24 -13.73 -7.41
CA LEU A 131 4.63 -14.47 -6.30
C LEU A 131 3.30 -13.84 -5.89
N VAL A 132 2.33 -14.68 -5.49
CA VAL A 132 1.02 -14.23 -5.01
C VAL A 132 0.51 -15.15 -3.90
N GLY A 133 0.10 -14.54 -2.79
CA GLY A 133 -0.52 -15.19 -1.63
C GLY A 133 -1.82 -14.51 -1.26
N ILE A 134 -2.64 -15.19 -0.46
CA ILE A 134 -3.87 -14.64 0.11
C ILE A 134 -3.80 -14.91 1.61
N CYS A 135 -4.08 -13.89 2.40
CA CYS A 135 -4.18 -13.99 3.86
C CYS A 135 -5.44 -13.26 4.34
N ARG A 136 -5.81 -13.49 5.60
CA ARG A 136 -6.85 -12.66 6.23
C ARG A 136 -6.21 -11.35 6.65
N LEU A 137 -6.99 -10.28 6.59
CA LEU A 137 -6.58 -8.99 7.13
C LEU A 137 -6.47 -9.09 8.64
N HIS A 138 -5.30 -8.74 9.18
CA HIS A 138 -5.12 -8.54 10.61
C HIS A 138 -5.22 -7.04 10.91
N PRO A 139 -6.14 -6.58 11.79
CA PRO A 139 -6.38 -5.15 12.00
C PRO A 139 -5.13 -4.40 12.47
N ASN A 140 -4.29 -5.03 13.31
CA ASN A 140 -3.06 -4.42 13.82
C ASN A 140 -1.96 -4.20 12.76
N TRP A 141 -2.10 -4.76 11.55
CA TRP A 141 -1.17 -4.49 10.44
C TRP A 141 -1.60 -3.28 9.60
N VAL A 142 -2.80 -2.75 9.81
CA VAL A 142 -3.24 -1.50 9.21
C VAL A 142 -2.83 -0.34 10.11
N TYR A 143 -2.16 0.67 9.55
CA TYR A 143 -1.78 1.87 10.30
C TYR A 143 -2.98 2.50 11.00
N SER A 144 -2.82 3.00 12.24
CA SER A 144 -3.90 3.65 12.99
C SER A 144 -4.30 4.99 12.40
N HIS A 145 -3.31 5.72 11.90
CA HIS A 145 -3.46 7.03 11.28
C HIS A 145 -2.64 7.09 10.01
N GLU A 146 -3.11 7.88 9.06
CA GLU A 146 -2.33 8.31 7.91
C GLU A 146 -1.73 9.69 8.20
N PHE A 147 -0.49 9.91 7.75
CA PHE A 147 0.09 11.25 7.68
C PHE A 147 0.32 11.64 6.22
N ASN A 148 -0.49 12.55 5.71
CA ASN A 148 -0.44 12.98 4.32
C ASN A 148 0.74 13.95 4.11
N LEU A 149 1.75 13.54 3.35
CA LEU A 149 2.96 14.34 3.11
C LEU A 149 2.72 15.56 2.21
N VAL A 150 1.60 15.58 1.47
CA VAL A 150 1.26 16.68 0.57
C VAL A 150 0.57 17.81 1.33
N THR A 151 -0.39 17.48 2.19
CA THR A 151 -1.19 18.46 2.95
C THR A 151 -0.65 18.71 4.35
N GLY A 152 0.15 17.79 4.90
CA GLY A 152 0.59 17.79 6.30
C GLY A 152 -0.47 17.29 7.28
N GLU A 153 -1.61 16.82 6.80
CA GLU A 153 -2.71 16.35 7.64
C GLU A 153 -2.40 14.99 8.26
N HIS A 154 -2.96 14.76 9.44
CA HIS A 154 -2.84 13.52 10.20
C HIS A 154 -4.25 13.10 10.64
N TYR A 155 -4.73 11.95 10.16
CA TYR A 155 -6.11 11.51 10.40
C TYR A 155 -6.19 10.01 10.64
N PRO A 156 -7.17 9.56 11.44
CA PRO A 156 -7.36 8.14 11.72
C PRO A 156 -7.76 7.38 10.45
N ILE A 157 -7.33 6.12 10.37
CA ILE A 157 -7.78 5.17 9.35
C ILE A 157 -8.81 4.24 10.00
N GLU A 158 -9.99 4.15 9.41
CA GLU A 158 -11.01 3.19 9.81
C GLU A 158 -10.81 1.87 9.05
N VAL A 159 -10.93 0.76 9.77
CA VAL A 159 -10.95 -0.59 9.19
C VAL A 159 -12.36 -1.11 9.42
N THR A 160 -13.20 -1.05 8.38
CA THR A 160 -14.56 -1.60 8.39
C THR A 160 -14.56 -3.07 7.99
#